data_AF-A0A940SND3-F1
#
_entry.id   AF-A0A940SND3-F1
#
_cell.length_a   1.000
_cell.length_b   1.000
_cell.length_c   1.000
_cell.angle_alpha   90.00
_cell.angle_beta   90.00
_cell.angle_gamma   90.00
#
_symmetry.space_group_name_H-M   'P 1'
#
loop_
_entity.id
_entity.type
_entity.pdbx_description
1 polymer ?
#
loop_
_entity_poly.entity_id
_entity_poly.type
_entity_poly.pdbx_seq_one_letter_code
_entity_poly.pdbx_strand_id
1 'polypeptide(L)'
;MKKLNPTHIRYREADPVPVKSSTVKDVLREPNPLMTTSEFLEKVCWLLLLNYNVFIVPIFRSWIDKETGAERRYYEALYPIMPTQVDFIEDASGRLFCHFWFMNGYDTTVPYDDIIHIRYNYSVNTYMGGGLDGQPNHQALLDTLKLNDTLLKGVAKAMKSSYAVNGVVKYNTMMDDGKTVAALAELERKLMNNESGFLPLDLKADFTPLQHTASIVDEDTLRFIDEKILRTWGVPLCILKGDYTKEQYEAFYQKTLEPLVISISQALTKKMFTA
;
A
#
# COMPACT_ATOMS: atom_id res chain seq x y z
N MET A 1 1.31 -12.07 6.51
CA MET A 1 0.18 -12.28 7.45
C MET A 1 -0.64 -13.54 7.17
N LYS A 2 -0.89 -13.94 5.90
CA LYS A 2 -1.64 -15.18 5.56
C LYS A 2 -1.11 -16.49 6.15
N LYS A 3 0.18 -16.55 6.53
CA LYS A 3 0.82 -17.74 7.10
C LYS A 3 0.55 -17.94 8.60
N LEU A 4 -0.16 -17.01 9.24
CA LEU A 4 -0.46 -17.10 10.67
C LEU A 4 -1.58 -18.11 10.92
N ASN A 5 -1.45 -18.85 12.01
CA ASN A 5 -2.44 -19.82 12.47
C ASN A 5 -2.99 -19.34 13.83
N PRO A 6 -4.08 -18.55 13.84
CA PRO A 6 -4.65 -18.06 15.09
C PRO A 6 -5.18 -19.23 15.92
N THR A 7 -4.90 -19.21 17.22
CA THR A 7 -5.33 -20.24 18.15
C THR A 7 -5.83 -19.63 19.44
N HIS A 8 -6.86 -20.26 20.03
CA HIS A 8 -7.30 -19.92 21.37
C HIS A 8 -6.50 -20.74 22.38
N ILE A 9 -5.67 -20.04 23.15
CA ILE A 9 -4.84 -20.59 24.23
C ILE A 9 -5.25 -20.02 25.57
N ARG A 10 -5.03 -20.78 26.65
CA ARG A 10 -5.09 -20.30 28.03
C ARG A 10 -3.77 -20.58 28.71
N TYR A 11 -3.28 -19.62 29.48
CA TYR A 11 -2.10 -19.81 30.30
C TYR A 11 -2.49 -20.53 31.59
N ARG A 12 -1.83 -21.65 31.89
CA ARG A 12 -1.86 -22.30 33.21
C ARG A 12 -0.46 -22.20 33.80
N GLU A 13 -0.32 -21.43 34.87
CA GLU A 13 0.92 -21.17 35.62
C GLU A 13 2.04 -20.47 34.81
N ALA A 14 2.37 -20.95 33.61
CA ALA A 14 3.18 -20.27 32.58
C ALA A 14 3.02 -20.86 31.17
N ASP A 15 2.42 -22.06 31.04
CA ASP A 15 2.36 -22.77 29.76
C ASP A 15 1.10 -22.41 28.97
N PRO A 16 1.22 -22.09 27.67
CA PRO A 16 0.08 -21.90 26.79
C PRO A 16 -0.55 -23.26 26.45
N VAL A 17 -1.75 -23.53 26.98
CA VAL A 17 -2.51 -24.74 26.68
C VAL A 17 -3.61 -24.41 25.65
N PRO A 18 -3.63 -25.08 24.48
CA PRO A 18 -4.70 -24.92 23.51
C PRO A 18 -6.06 -25.34 24.09
N VAL A 19 -7.06 -24.46 23.98
CA VAL A 19 -8.42 -24.79 24.41
C VAL A 19 -9.10 -25.63 23.33
N LYS A 20 -9.31 -26.91 23.63
CA LYS A 20 -9.82 -27.88 22.63
C LYS A 20 -11.28 -27.62 22.23
N SER A 21 -12.10 -27.11 23.16
CA SER A 21 -13.53 -26.89 22.99
C SER A 21 -13.87 -25.44 23.31
N SER A 22 -13.84 -24.58 22.30
CA SER A 22 -14.24 -23.17 22.43
C SER A 22 -14.85 -22.70 21.11
N THR A 23 -15.93 -21.95 21.21
CA THR A 23 -16.61 -21.29 20.08
C THR A 23 -15.67 -20.38 19.31
N VAL A 24 -14.75 -19.72 20.02
CA VAL A 24 -13.73 -18.86 19.43
C VAL A 24 -12.78 -19.66 18.53
N LYS A 25 -12.47 -20.92 18.86
CA LYS A 25 -11.60 -21.75 18.02
C LYS A 25 -12.23 -22.02 16.66
N ASP A 26 -13.54 -22.22 16.62
CA ASP A 26 -14.26 -22.55 15.39
C ASP A 26 -14.27 -21.33 14.46
N VAL A 27 -14.61 -20.16 15.01
CA VAL A 27 -14.59 -18.89 14.25
C VAL A 27 -13.17 -18.46 13.86
N LEU A 28 -12.14 -18.80 14.62
CA LEU A 28 -10.75 -18.56 14.21
C LEU A 28 -10.27 -19.48 13.07
N ARG A 29 -10.96 -20.60 12.81
CA ARG A 29 -10.67 -21.51 11.68
C ARG A 29 -11.51 -21.19 10.45
N GLU A 30 -12.76 -20.85 10.67
CA GLU A 30 -13.72 -20.44 9.65
C GLU A 30 -14.40 -19.15 10.11
N PRO A 31 -13.80 -17.97 9.82
CA PRO A 31 -14.30 -16.69 10.30
C PRO A 31 -15.72 -16.39 9.88
N ASN A 32 -16.12 -16.80 8.68
CA ASN A 32 -17.48 -16.70 8.18
C ASN A 32 -17.64 -17.59 6.94
N PRO A 33 -18.87 -17.85 6.46
CA PRO A 33 -19.09 -18.69 5.27
C PRO A 33 -18.49 -18.15 3.96
N LEU A 34 -18.01 -16.91 3.93
CA LEU A 34 -17.50 -16.25 2.72
C LEU A 34 -15.96 -16.26 2.64
N MET A 35 -15.25 -16.49 3.75
CA MET A 35 -13.81 -16.29 3.83
C MET A 35 -13.14 -17.39 4.64
N THR A 36 -12.04 -17.91 4.11
CA THR A 36 -11.07 -18.70 4.88
C THR A 36 -10.32 -17.83 5.89
N THR A 37 -9.67 -18.45 6.87
CA THR A 37 -8.80 -17.73 7.84
C THR A 37 -7.74 -16.87 7.16
N SER A 38 -7.12 -17.39 6.10
CA SER A 38 -6.08 -16.66 5.36
C SER A 38 -6.63 -15.40 4.68
N GLU A 39 -7.83 -15.48 4.10
CA GLU A 39 -8.51 -14.35 3.45
C GLU A 39 -9.00 -13.33 4.46
N PHE A 40 -9.51 -13.78 5.60
CA PHE A 40 -9.87 -12.89 6.71
C PHE A 40 -8.66 -12.10 7.21
N LEU A 41 -7.54 -12.76 7.48
CA LEU A 41 -6.32 -12.09 7.93
C LEU A 41 -5.78 -11.12 6.88
N GLU A 42 -5.82 -11.49 5.60
CA GLU A 42 -5.46 -10.59 4.51
C GLU A 42 -6.37 -9.36 4.49
N LYS A 43 -7.69 -9.54 4.50
CA LYS A 43 -8.65 -8.45 4.47
C LYS A 43 -8.49 -7.51 5.67
N VAL A 44 -8.28 -8.06 6.86
CA VAL A 44 -8.00 -7.28 8.08
C VAL A 44 -6.74 -6.45 7.92
N CYS A 45 -5.64 -7.05 7.43
CA CYS A 45 -4.39 -6.32 7.22
C CYS A 45 -4.52 -5.25 6.12
N TRP A 46 -5.24 -5.55 5.05
CA TRP A 46 -5.44 -4.63 3.94
C TRP A 46 -6.22 -3.39 4.39
N LEU A 47 -7.34 -3.59 5.09
CA LEU A 47 -8.14 -2.51 5.66
C LEU A 47 -7.34 -1.69 6.68
N LEU A 48 -6.58 -2.37 7.54
CA LEU A 48 -5.73 -1.70 8.53
C LEU A 48 -4.66 -0.83 7.87
N LEU A 49 -3.98 -1.31 6.82
CA LEU A 49 -2.93 -0.52 6.17
C LEU A 49 -3.50 0.60 5.30
N LEU A 50 -4.69 0.42 4.71
CA LEU A 50 -5.35 1.44 3.89
C LEU A 50 -5.93 2.59 4.72
N ASN A 51 -6.54 2.29 5.87
CA ASN A 51 -7.31 3.27 6.64
C ASN A 51 -6.70 3.56 8.02
N TYR A 52 -5.62 2.87 8.40
CA TYR A 52 -5.06 2.81 9.77
C TYR A 52 -6.05 2.34 10.84
N ASN A 53 -7.20 1.84 10.41
CA ASN A 53 -8.32 1.42 11.24
C ASN A 53 -9.02 0.25 10.55
N VAL A 54 -9.31 -0.79 11.31
CA VAL A 54 -10.19 -1.86 10.86
C VAL A 54 -11.16 -2.23 11.95
N PHE A 55 -12.43 -2.34 11.56
CA PHE A 55 -13.52 -2.75 12.42
C PHE A 55 -13.95 -4.15 12.01
N ILE A 56 -14.04 -5.04 12.99
CA ILE A 56 -14.55 -6.39 12.82
C ILE A 56 -15.79 -6.52 13.71
N VAL A 57 -16.91 -6.85 13.09
CA VAL A 57 -18.19 -7.07 13.75
C VAL A 57 -18.35 -8.58 13.99
N PRO A 58 -18.30 -9.04 15.25
CA PRO A 58 -18.63 -10.41 15.61
C PRO A 58 -20.14 -10.61 15.58
N ILE A 59 -20.57 -11.73 15.02
CA ILE A 59 -21.93 -12.24 15.16
C ILE A 59 -21.91 -13.29 16.26
N PHE A 60 -22.72 -13.09 17.29
CA PHE A 60 -22.79 -14.01 18.42
C PHE A 60 -24.19 -14.08 19.01
N ARG A 61 -24.47 -15.20 19.67
CA ARG A 61 -25.63 -15.36 20.56
C ARG A 61 -25.16 -15.32 22.00
N SER A 62 -25.82 -14.53 22.84
CA SER A 62 -25.59 -14.56 24.28
C SER A 62 -26.69 -15.32 25.00
N TRP A 63 -26.32 -16.02 26.07
CA TRP A 63 -27.25 -16.60 27.03
C TRP A 63 -26.64 -16.53 28.42
N ILE A 64 -27.51 -16.54 29.42
CA ILE A 64 -27.10 -16.66 30.81
C ILE A 64 -26.94 -18.15 31.11
N ASP A 65 -25.74 -18.54 31.52
CA ASP A 65 -25.49 -19.88 32.01
C ASP A 65 -26.30 -20.10 33.29
N LYS A 66 -27.17 -21.11 33.27
CA LYS A 66 -28.05 -21.43 34.41
C LYS A 66 -27.29 -21.93 35.63
N GLU A 67 -26.10 -22.49 35.45
CA GLU A 67 -25.29 -23.05 36.54
C GLU A 67 -24.39 -21.99 37.17
N THR A 68 -23.80 -21.10 36.37
CA THR A 68 -22.83 -20.11 36.86
C THR A 68 -23.40 -18.70 36.97
N GLY A 69 -24.57 -18.43 36.40
CA GLY A 69 -25.15 -17.08 36.30
C GLY A 69 -24.37 -16.14 35.37
N ALA A 70 -23.30 -16.63 34.72
CA ALA A 70 -22.46 -15.82 33.85
C ALA A 70 -23.05 -15.70 32.45
N GLU A 71 -22.95 -14.53 31.84
CA GLU A 71 -23.23 -14.36 30.42
C GLU A 71 -22.18 -15.11 29.60
N ARG A 72 -22.63 -16.02 28.73
CA ARG A 72 -21.78 -16.71 27.76
C ARG A 72 -22.14 -16.24 26.36
N ARG A 73 -21.12 -16.07 25.53
CA ARG A 73 -21.25 -15.73 24.11
C ARG A 73 -20.83 -16.90 23.24
N TYR A 74 -21.68 -17.24 22.27
CA TYR A 74 -21.40 -18.19 21.19
C TYR A 74 -21.15 -17.37 19.93
N TYR A 75 -19.87 -17.21 19.59
CA TYR A 75 -19.48 -16.54 18.35
C TYR A 75 -19.75 -17.46 17.17
N GLU A 76 -20.47 -16.94 16.18
CA GLU A 76 -20.85 -17.63 14.94
C GLU A 76 -20.00 -17.16 13.76
N ALA A 77 -19.66 -15.87 13.72
CA ALA A 77 -18.89 -15.28 12.63
C ALA A 77 -18.14 -14.01 13.04
N LEU A 78 -17.13 -13.65 12.25
CA LEU A 78 -16.38 -12.39 12.29
C LEU A 78 -16.40 -11.75 10.89
N TYR A 79 -16.91 -10.53 10.81
CA TYR A 79 -16.95 -9.78 9.56
C TYR A 79 -16.09 -8.51 9.64
N PRO A 80 -14.96 -8.44 8.92
CA PRO A 80 -14.25 -7.19 8.74
C PRO A 80 -15.07 -6.28 7.81
N ILE A 81 -15.47 -5.12 8.32
CA ILE A 81 -16.30 -4.15 7.60
C ILE A 81 -15.46 -3.00 7.05
N MET A 82 -15.95 -2.37 5.99
CA MET A 82 -15.32 -1.21 5.34
C MET A 82 -16.33 -0.07 5.27
N PRO A 83 -16.55 0.64 6.39
CA PRO A 83 -17.38 1.82 6.39
C PRO A 83 -16.67 2.95 5.63
N THR A 84 -17.44 3.82 4.96
CA THR A 84 -16.95 5.06 4.35
C THR A 84 -16.79 6.17 5.37
N GLN A 85 -17.58 6.14 6.45
CA GLN A 85 -17.50 7.07 7.57
C GLN A 85 -17.84 6.34 8.88
N VAL A 86 -17.18 6.73 9.96
CA VAL A 86 -17.42 6.21 11.30
C VAL A 86 -17.55 7.37 12.28
N ASP A 87 -18.71 7.48 12.91
CA ASP A 87 -18.95 8.46 13.97
C ASP A 87 -19.00 7.75 15.32
N PHE A 88 -18.32 8.31 16.30
CA PHE A 88 -18.35 7.84 17.68
C PHE A 88 -19.37 8.69 18.44
N ILE A 89 -20.42 8.04 18.95
CA ILE A 89 -21.51 8.70 19.67
C ILE A 89 -21.64 8.11 21.07
N GLU A 90 -21.91 8.97 22.05
CA GLU A 90 -22.17 8.58 23.43
C GLU A 90 -23.64 8.81 23.76
N ASP A 91 -24.26 7.85 24.45
CA ASP A 91 -25.61 8.03 24.97
C ASP A 91 -25.61 8.81 26.30
N ALA A 92 -26.81 9.09 26.83
CA ALA A 92 -26.96 9.79 28.11
C ALA A 92 -26.37 9.04 29.32
N SER A 93 -26.08 7.74 29.18
CA SER A 93 -25.42 6.92 30.21
C SER A 93 -23.89 6.90 30.07
N GLY A 94 -23.34 7.56 29.04
CA GLY A 94 -21.91 7.55 28.72
C GLY A 94 -21.46 6.28 27.98
N ARG A 95 -22.39 5.46 27.47
CA ARG A 95 -22.05 4.28 26.69
C ARG A 95 -21.71 4.68 25.26
N LEU A 96 -20.58 4.17 24.76
CA LEU A 96 -20.06 4.50 23.44
C LEU A 96 -20.62 3.56 22.35
N PHE A 97 -21.02 4.15 21.24
CA PHE A 97 -21.47 3.46 20.03
C PHE A 97 -20.69 3.96 18.82
N CYS A 98 -20.54 3.09 17.83
CA CYS A 98 -20.06 3.45 16.50
C CYS A 98 -21.24 3.46 15.53
N HIS A 99 -21.42 4.58 14.86
CA HIS A 99 -22.32 4.70 13.73
C HIS A 99 -21.52 4.58 12.43
N PHE A 100 -21.87 3.60 11.61
CA PHE A 100 -21.17 3.24 10.38
C PHE A 100 -22.02 3.61 9.17
N TRP A 101 -21.39 4.30 8.21
CA TRP A 101 -21.96 4.53 6.88
C TRP A 101 -21.26 3.65 5.86
N PHE A 102 -22.01 3.12 4.90
CA PHE A 102 -21.49 2.29 3.83
C PHE A 102 -21.75 2.89 2.44
N MET A 103 -20.90 2.51 1.47
CA MET A 103 -20.96 3.04 0.11
C MET A 103 -22.28 2.77 -0.62
N ASN A 104 -23.02 1.73 -0.22
CA ASN A 104 -24.34 1.39 -0.77
C ASN A 104 -25.49 2.22 -0.15
N GLY A 105 -25.19 3.20 0.69
CA GLY A 105 -26.19 4.04 1.37
C GLY A 105 -26.82 3.40 2.60
N TYR A 106 -26.40 2.19 2.98
CA TYR A 106 -26.79 1.58 4.26
C TYR A 106 -26.00 2.22 5.41
N ASP A 107 -26.65 2.40 6.55
CA ASP A 107 -26.03 2.83 7.79
C ASP A 107 -26.47 1.94 8.96
N THR A 108 -25.65 1.86 10.00
CA THR A 108 -25.99 1.11 11.21
C THR A 108 -25.23 1.60 12.43
N THR A 109 -25.84 1.47 13.61
CA THR A 109 -25.22 1.82 14.89
C THR A 109 -25.02 0.56 15.72
N VAL A 110 -23.79 0.35 16.18
CA VAL A 110 -23.42 -0.82 16.98
C VAL A 110 -22.70 -0.36 18.25
N PRO A 111 -22.97 -0.96 19.42
CA PRO A 111 -22.21 -0.66 20.64
C PRO A 111 -20.72 -0.89 20.43
N TYR A 112 -19.87 0.03 20.89
CA TYR A 112 -18.42 -0.11 20.72
C TYR A 112 -17.86 -1.34 21.45
N ASP A 113 -18.54 -1.79 22.51
CA ASP A 113 -18.20 -3.01 23.25
C ASP A 113 -18.32 -4.28 22.43
N ASP A 114 -19.20 -4.29 21.43
CA ASP A 114 -19.43 -5.44 20.56
C ASP A 114 -18.64 -5.34 19.24
N ILE A 115 -17.74 -4.37 19.10
CA ILE A 115 -16.88 -4.21 17.92
C ILE A 115 -15.41 -4.45 18.29
N ILE A 116 -14.71 -5.22 17.47
CA ILE A 116 -13.26 -5.28 17.51
C ILE A 116 -12.71 -4.18 16.63
N HIS A 117 -12.05 -3.20 17.25
CA HIS A 117 -11.39 -2.11 16.56
C HIS A 117 -9.87 -2.24 16.70
N ILE A 118 -9.17 -2.41 15.59
CA ILE A 118 -7.70 -2.45 15.53
C ILE A 118 -7.22 -1.16 14.86
N ARG A 119 -6.22 -0.53 15.48
CA ARG A 119 -5.70 0.79 15.10
C ARG A 119 -4.22 0.71 14.82
N TYR A 120 -3.78 1.43 13.80
CA TYR A 120 -2.38 1.56 13.42
C TYR A 120 -1.94 3.02 13.57
N ASN A 121 -0.71 3.23 14.06
CA ASN A 121 -0.17 4.58 14.34
C ASN A 121 -1.15 5.47 15.13
N TYR A 122 -1.75 4.92 16.18
CA TYR A 122 -2.66 5.62 17.08
C TYR A 122 -1.91 6.72 17.85
N SER A 123 -2.23 7.98 17.59
CA SER A 123 -1.48 9.13 18.10
C SER A 123 -2.38 10.30 18.53
N VAL A 124 -2.85 11.11 17.58
CA VAL A 124 -3.52 12.40 17.88
C VAL A 124 -5.04 12.25 18.02
N ASN A 125 -5.67 11.41 17.20
CA ASN A 125 -7.10 11.18 17.28
C ASN A 125 -7.45 10.29 18.51
N THR A 126 -8.54 10.64 19.19
CA THR A 126 -8.99 9.98 20.43
C THR A 126 -9.55 8.57 20.22
N TYR A 127 -10.07 8.27 19.04
CA TYR A 127 -10.73 7.00 18.77
C TYR A 127 -10.03 6.19 17.68
N MET A 128 -9.46 6.86 16.68
CA MET A 128 -8.94 6.30 15.44
C MET A 128 -7.41 6.36 15.35
N GLY A 129 -6.81 5.40 14.65
CA GLY A 129 -5.41 5.42 14.22
C GLY A 129 -5.12 6.51 13.17
N GLY A 130 -3.86 6.93 13.07
CA GLY A 130 -3.41 7.94 12.10
C GLY A 130 -3.41 9.36 12.62
N GLY A 131 -3.72 10.30 11.72
CA GLY A 131 -3.73 11.74 11.97
C GLY A 131 -4.93 12.21 12.78
N LEU A 132 -5.13 13.54 12.84
CA LEU A 132 -6.27 14.17 13.54
C LEU A 132 -7.64 13.69 13.03
N ASP A 133 -7.73 13.43 11.73
CA ASP A 133 -8.92 12.94 11.02
C ASP A 133 -9.11 11.42 11.13
N GLY A 134 -8.22 10.71 11.82
CA GLY A 134 -8.28 9.26 11.92
C GLY A 134 -7.91 8.54 10.63
N GLN A 135 -7.10 9.17 9.76
CA GLN A 135 -6.66 8.60 8.48
C GLN A 135 -5.12 8.62 8.34
N PRO A 136 -4.56 7.82 7.43
CA PRO A 136 -3.13 7.87 7.12
C PRO A 136 -2.73 9.20 6.48
N ASN A 137 -1.64 9.80 6.97
CA ASN A 137 -1.03 10.96 6.31
C ASN A 137 0.04 10.50 5.31
N HIS A 138 -0.33 10.42 4.02
CA HIS A 138 0.56 10.00 2.94
C HIS A 138 1.11 11.16 2.10
N GLN A 139 0.92 12.42 2.51
CA GLN A 139 1.31 13.57 1.68
C GLN A 139 2.78 13.53 1.26
N ALA A 140 3.70 13.29 2.20
CA ALA A 140 5.14 13.20 1.92
C ALA A 140 5.50 12.03 0.98
N LEU A 141 4.77 10.91 1.07
CA LEU A 141 4.94 9.78 0.16
C LEU A 141 4.43 10.12 -1.24
N LEU A 142 3.25 10.73 -1.34
CA LEU A 142 2.67 11.17 -2.61
C LEU A 142 3.58 12.17 -3.33
N ASP A 143 4.20 13.09 -2.60
CA ASP A 143 5.14 14.05 -3.18
C ASP A 143 6.42 13.37 -3.68
N THR A 144 6.91 12.36 -2.96
CA THR A 144 8.03 11.52 -3.41
C THR A 144 7.67 10.72 -4.68
N LEU A 145 6.46 10.16 -4.74
CA LEU A 145 5.97 9.42 -5.91
C LEU A 145 5.79 10.34 -7.13
N LYS A 146 5.25 11.55 -6.94
CA LYS A 146 5.13 12.56 -8.00
C LYS A 146 6.49 12.99 -8.54
N LEU A 147 7.48 13.16 -7.66
CA LEU A 147 8.85 13.46 -8.06
C LEU A 147 9.42 12.32 -8.92
N ASN A 148 9.24 11.07 -8.50
CA ASN A 148 9.67 9.90 -9.26
C ASN A 148 9.01 9.83 -10.64
N ASP A 149 7.69 9.98 -10.70
CA ASP A 149 6.93 9.99 -11.96
C ASP A 149 7.38 11.13 -12.90
N THR A 150 7.62 12.33 -12.36
CA THR A 150 8.12 13.47 -13.13
C THR A 150 9.52 13.22 -13.69
N LEU A 151 10.40 12.63 -12.87
CA LEU A 151 11.75 12.28 -13.28
C LEU A 151 11.74 11.23 -14.41
N LEU A 152 10.96 10.15 -14.25
CA LEU A 152 10.84 9.10 -15.28
C LEU A 152 10.25 9.65 -16.59
N LYS A 153 9.23 10.51 -16.51
CA LYS A 153 8.66 11.20 -17.68
C LYS A 153 9.67 12.15 -18.34
N GLY A 154 10.45 12.88 -17.53
CA GLY A 154 11.50 13.78 -17.99
C GLY A 154 12.58 13.03 -18.77
N VAL A 155 13.02 11.88 -18.25
CA VAL A 155 14.00 11.00 -18.89
C VAL A 155 13.45 10.43 -20.19
N ALA A 156 12.22 9.91 -20.18
CA ALA A 156 11.58 9.40 -21.39
C ALA A 156 11.44 10.49 -22.47
N LYS A 157 11.11 11.74 -22.07
CA LYS A 157 11.02 12.88 -22.99
C LYS A 157 12.40 13.32 -23.50
N ALA A 158 13.40 13.36 -22.63
CA ALA A 158 14.78 13.71 -22.99
C ALA A 158 15.36 12.67 -23.97
N MET A 159 15.14 11.38 -23.73
CA MET A 159 15.50 10.32 -24.68
C MET A 159 14.83 10.54 -26.03
N LYS A 160 13.50 10.70 -26.07
CA LYS A 160 12.76 10.94 -27.33
C LYS A 160 13.25 12.19 -28.06
N SER A 161 13.49 13.29 -27.34
CA SER A 161 13.96 14.56 -27.91
C SER A 161 15.40 14.48 -28.40
N SER A 162 16.26 13.75 -27.68
CA SER A 162 17.64 13.48 -28.08
C SER A 162 17.63 12.74 -29.42
N TYR A 163 16.85 11.67 -29.58
CA TYR A 163 16.75 10.97 -30.87
C TYR A 163 16.00 11.74 -31.98
N ALA A 164 15.29 12.83 -31.65
CA ALA A 164 14.54 13.61 -32.64
C ALA A 164 15.43 14.54 -33.49
N VAL A 165 16.58 15.00 -32.97
CA VAL A 165 17.50 15.89 -33.71
C VAL A 165 18.89 15.25 -33.75
N ASN A 166 19.22 14.60 -34.86
CA ASN A 166 20.47 13.83 -35.00
C ASN A 166 21.66 14.64 -35.53
N GLY A 167 21.45 15.92 -35.86
CA GLY A 167 22.52 16.81 -36.29
C GLY A 167 22.00 18.17 -36.74
N VAL A 168 22.90 19.14 -36.85
CA VAL A 168 22.61 20.49 -37.32
C VAL A 168 23.35 20.72 -38.62
N VAL A 169 22.65 21.23 -39.64
CA VAL A 169 23.24 21.66 -40.91
C VAL A 169 23.32 23.18 -40.90
N LYS A 170 24.55 23.71 -40.96
CA LYS A 170 24.79 25.15 -41.07
C LYS A 170 25.09 25.51 -42.52
N TYR A 171 24.30 26.42 -43.09
CA TYR A 171 24.55 27.00 -44.41
C TYR A 171 25.28 28.33 -44.27
N ASN A 172 26.46 28.47 -44.88
CA ASN A 172 27.34 29.64 -44.69
C ASN A 172 27.01 30.84 -45.62
N THR A 173 25.98 30.72 -46.46
CA THR A 173 25.54 31.78 -47.39
C THR A 173 24.13 32.25 -47.06
N MET A 174 23.83 33.55 -47.16
CA MET A 174 22.44 34.06 -47.11
C MET A 174 21.63 33.40 -48.24
N MET A 175 20.82 32.41 -47.91
CA MET A 175 19.93 31.73 -48.84
C MET A 175 18.50 32.20 -48.57
N ASP A 176 17.80 32.52 -49.65
CA ASP A 176 16.38 32.87 -49.71
C ASP A 176 15.51 31.74 -49.10
N ASP A 177 14.46 32.12 -48.35
CA ASP A 177 13.69 31.25 -47.45
C ASP A 177 13.07 30.01 -48.14
N GLY A 178 12.89 30.05 -49.46
CA GLY A 178 12.36 28.93 -50.24
C GLY A 178 13.39 27.85 -50.63
N LYS A 179 14.69 28.18 -50.71
CA LYS A 179 15.73 27.22 -51.15
C LYS A 179 16.26 26.36 -50.01
N THR A 180 16.20 26.86 -48.79
CA THR A 180 16.59 26.14 -47.56
C THR A 180 15.66 24.95 -47.29
N VAL A 181 14.36 25.12 -47.46
CA VAL A 181 13.37 24.04 -47.27
C VAL A 181 13.53 22.92 -48.30
N ALA A 182 13.76 23.27 -49.57
CA ALA A 182 13.99 22.29 -50.63
C ALA A 182 15.29 21.49 -50.43
N ALA A 183 16.37 22.17 -50.01
CA ALA A 183 17.64 21.52 -49.69
C ALA A 183 17.53 20.59 -48.46
N LEU A 184 16.73 20.97 -47.46
CA LEU A 184 16.45 20.16 -46.28
C LEU A 184 15.68 18.88 -46.65
N ALA A 185 14.61 19.01 -47.46
CA ALA A 185 13.82 17.87 -47.93
C ALA A 185 14.63 16.89 -48.80
N GLU A 186 15.56 17.40 -49.61
CA GLU A 186 16.46 16.55 -50.38
C GLU A 186 17.46 15.80 -49.49
N LEU A 187 17.97 16.46 -48.44
CA LEU A 187 18.84 15.84 -47.44
C LEU A 187 18.10 14.74 -46.66
N GLU A 188 16.87 14.98 -46.22
CA GLU A 188 16.02 13.99 -45.55
C GLU A 188 15.78 12.76 -46.43
N ARG A 189 15.46 12.96 -47.71
CA ARG A 189 15.28 11.86 -48.68
C ARG A 189 16.57 11.06 -48.88
N LYS A 190 17.72 11.73 -48.93
CA LYS A 190 19.03 11.07 -49.05
C LYS A 190 19.40 10.33 -47.76
N LEU A 191 19.03 10.83 -46.58
CA LEU A 191 19.20 10.15 -45.29
C LEU A 191 18.37 8.88 -45.19
N MET A 192 17.10 8.91 -45.61
CA MET A 192 16.21 7.74 -45.55
C MET A 192 16.60 6.61 -46.51
N ASN A 193 17.25 6.94 -47.64
CA ASN A 193 17.61 5.97 -48.68
C ASN A 193 19.04 5.42 -48.57
N ASN A 194 19.84 5.89 -47.61
CA ASN A 194 21.28 5.58 -47.58
C ASN A 194 21.62 4.50 -46.54
N GLU A 195 21.83 3.27 -47.03
CA GLU A 195 22.27 2.11 -46.22
C GLU A 195 23.76 2.20 -45.80
N SER A 196 24.54 3.11 -46.39
CA SER A 196 26.01 3.15 -46.23
C SER A 196 26.50 4.15 -45.18
N GLY A 197 25.61 4.96 -44.59
CA GLY A 197 25.95 5.85 -43.46
C GLY A 197 26.80 7.09 -43.79
N PHE A 198 27.21 7.31 -45.05
CA PHE A 198 27.99 8.47 -45.49
C PHE A 198 27.18 9.39 -46.42
N LEU A 199 27.04 10.67 -46.07
CA LEU A 199 26.39 11.69 -46.90
C LEU A 199 27.44 12.69 -47.42
N PRO A 200 27.56 12.89 -48.75
CA PRO A 200 28.41 13.94 -49.28
C PRO A 200 27.78 15.32 -48.97
N LEU A 201 28.54 16.16 -48.28
CA LEU A 201 28.16 17.55 -48.00
C LEU A 201 28.67 18.45 -49.14
N ASP A 202 27.84 19.40 -49.57
CA ASP A 202 28.25 20.46 -50.51
C ASP A 202 29.22 21.43 -49.78
N LEU A 203 30.16 22.04 -50.50
CA LEU A 203 31.19 22.97 -49.99
C LEU A 203 30.62 24.19 -49.23
N LYS A 204 29.30 24.38 -49.26
CA LYS A 204 28.58 25.50 -48.64
C LYS A 204 27.86 25.13 -47.33
N ALA A 205 27.88 23.85 -46.95
CA ALA A 205 27.13 23.33 -45.81
C ALA A 205 28.04 22.51 -44.88
N ASP A 206 28.03 22.87 -43.60
CA ASP A 206 28.74 22.13 -42.55
C ASP A 206 27.72 21.32 -41.73
N PHE A 207 27.88 20.00 -41.66
CA PHE A 207 27.08 19.14 -40.79
C PHE A 207 27.84 18.88 -39.49
N THR A 208 27.23 19.25 -38.37
CA THR A 208 27.73 18.91 -37.05
C THR A 208 26.81 17.86 -36.44
N PRO A 209 27.27 16.60 -36.24
CA PRO A 209 26.48 15.62 -35.51
C PRO A 209 26.33 16.08 -34.06
N LEU A 210 25.11 16.08 -33.55
CA LEU A 210 24.87 16.35 -32.14
C LEU A 210 25.23 15.08 -31.35
N GLN A 211 26.19 15.19 -30.43
CA GLN A 211 26.48 14.12 -29.49
C GLN A 211 25.34 14.03 -28.46
N HIS A 212 24.68 12.88 -28.45
CA HIS A 212 23.63 12.58 -27.49
C HIS A 212 24.25 12.08 -26.19
N THR A 213 24.47 12.98 -25.23
CA THR A 213 24.61 12.56 -23.83
C THR A 213 23.21 12.31 -23.30
N ALA A 214 22.67 11.11 -23.52
CA ALA A 214 21.49 10.68 -22.78
C ALA A 214 21.86 10.77 -21.29
N SER A 215 21.22 11.68 -20.55
CA SER A 215 21.24 11.61 -19.08
C SER A 215 20.43 10.37 -18.71
N ILE A 216 21.11 9.23 -18.69
CA ILE A 216 20.63 8.02 -18.06
C ILE A 216 20.59 8.37 -16.58
N VAL A 217 19.41 8.25 -15.96
CA VAL A 217 19.30 8.35 -14.50
C VAL A 217 20.26 7.32 -13.92
N ASP A 218 21.16 7.76 -13.04
CA ASP A 218 22.08 6.85 -12.40
C ASP A 218 21.32 5.84 -11.51
N GLU A 219 21.87 4.63 -11.42
CA GLU A 219 21.26 3.54 -10.64
C GLU A 219 21.09 3.92 -9.16
N ASP A 220 22.00 4.73 -8.62
CA ASP A 220 21.97 5.14 -7.21
C ASP A 220 20.76 6.04 -6.91
N THR A 221 20.41 6.95 -7.82
CA THR A 221 19.22 7.79 -7.72
C THR A 221 17.93 6.96 -7.75
N LEU A 222 17.82 5.99 -8.67
CA LEU A 222 16.65 5.09 -8.72
C LEU A 222 16.54 4.26 -7.44
N ARG A 223 17.65 3.66 -7.00
CA ARG A 223 17.70 2.88 -5.76
C ARG A 223 17.33 3.71 -4.54
N PHE A 224 17.81 4.96 -4.46
CA PHE A 224 17.46 5.87 -3.37
C PHE A 224 15.96 6.17 -3.31
N ILE A 225 15.33 6.40 -4.47
CA ILE A 225 13.90 6.64 -4.56
C ILE A 225 13.11 5.40 -4.12
N ASP A 226 13.47 4.22 -4.63
CA ASP A 226 12.85 2.95 -4.25
C ASP A 226 12.97 2.71 -2.75
N GLU A 227 14.17 2.86 -2.19
CA GLU A 227 14.40 2.72 -0.75
C GLU A 227 13.55 3.70 0.07
N LYS A 228 13.41 4.96 -0.38
CA LYS A 228 12.60 5.95 0.32
C LYS A 228 11.11 5.56 0.36
N ILE A 229 10.59 5.03 -0.75
CA ILE A 229 9.22 4.51 -0.82
C ILE A 229 9.06 3.31 0.12
N LEU A 230 9.98 2.35 0.03
CA LEU A 230 9.97 1.12 0.81
C LEU A 230 10.11 1.33 2.32
N ARG A 231 10.93 2.32 2.74
CA ARG A 231 11.09 2.71 4.15
C ARG A 231 9.78 3.17 4.78
N THR A 232 8.86 3.74 4.01
CA THR A 232 7.54 4.18 4.50
C THR A 232 6.67 2.98 4.93
N TRP A 233 6.81 1.85 4.24
CA TRP A 233 6.05 0.62 4.50
C TRP A 233 6.81 -0.39 5.38
N GLY A 234 8.09 -0.14 5.66
CA GLY A 234 8.93 -1.04 6.46
C GLY A 234 9.30 -2.35 5.76
N VAL A 235 9.16 -2.43 4.43
CA VAL A 235 9.47 -3.64 3.66
C VAL A 235 10.78 -3.45 2.89
N PRO A 236 11.86 -4.17 3.21
CA PRO A 236 13.12 -4.06 2.48
C PRO A 236 13.02 -4.72 1.11
N LEU A 237 13.85 -4.25 0.16
CA LEU A 237 13.83 -4.73 -1.23
C LEU A 237 14.08 -6.24 -1.33
N CYS A 238 14.93 -6.80 -0.46
CA CYS A 238 15.22 -8.24 -0.49
C CYS A 238 14.00 -9.12 -0.14
N ILE A 239 13.09 -8.60 0.68
CA ILE A 239 11.83 -9.30 1.00
C ILE A 239 10.88 -9.27 -0.20
N LEU A 240 10.87 -8.19 -0.98
CA LEU A 240 10.05 -8.09 -2.20
C LEU A 240 10.58 -8.95 -3.34
N LYS A 241 11.91 -9.00 -3.51
CA LYS A 241 12.56 -9.83 -4.53
C LYS A 241 12.60 -11.31 -4.15
N GLY A 242 12.50 -11.63 -2.87
CA GLY A 242 12.58 -13.00 -2.36
C GLY A 242 14.00 -13.53 -2.19
N ASP A 243 15.02 -12.67 -2.31
CA ASP A 243 16.44 -12.97 -2.14
C ASP A 243 16.95 -12.66 -0.71
N TYR A 244 16.10 -12.91 0.30
CA TYR A 244 16.39 -12.62 1.70
C TYR A 244 17.11 -13.77 2.42
N THR A 245 17.99 -13.43 3.35
CA THR A 245 18.57 -14.41 4.29
C THR A 245 17.63 -14.65 5.48
N LYS A 246 17.93 -15.67 6.30
CA LYS A 246 17.14 -15.96 7.52
C LYS A 246 17.17 -14.79 8.49
N GLU A 247 18.34 -14.19 8.70
CA GLU A 247 18.56 -13.07 9.61
C GLU A 247 17.78 -11.83 9.15
N GLN A 248 17.75 -11.58 7.83
CA GLN A 248 16.96 -10.49 7.25
C GLN A 248 15.45 -10.72 7.40
N TYR A 249 14.99 -11.96 7.22
CA TYR A 249 13.60 -12.33 7.43
C TYR A 249 13.18 -12.17 8.89
N GLU A 250 14.01 -12.62 9.84
CA GLU A 250 13.76 -12.46 11.28
C GLU A 250 13.70 -10.99 11.68
N ALA A 251 14.65 -10.17 11.21
CA ALA A 251 14.65 -8.73 11.47
C ALA A 251 13.38 -8.05 10.91
N PHE A 252 12.96 -8.42 9.70
CA PHE A 252 11.72 -7.94 9.09
C PHE A 252 10.49 -8.39 9.90
N TYR A 253 10.45 -9.64 10.34
CA TYR A 253 9.35 -10.17 11.14
C TYR A 253 9.21 -9.40 12.45
N GLN A 254 10.28 -9.28 13.23
CA GLN A 254 10.25 -8.61 14.54
C GLN A 254 9.92 -7.12 14.43
N LYS A 255 10.47 -6.44 13.42
CA LYS A 255 10.25 -4.99 13.26
C LYS A 255 8.87 -4.65 12.71
N THR A 256 8.41 -5.41 11.70
CA THR A 256 7.27 -4.99 10.86
C THR A 256 6.03 -5.84 11.12
N LEU A 257 6.17 -7.15 11.27
CA LEU A 257 5.02 -8.06 11.38
C LEU A 257 4.59 -8.28 12.83
N GLU A 258 5.53 -8.53 13.74
CA GLU A 258 5.25 -8.88 15.13
C GLU A 258 4.40 -7.83 15.87
N PRO A 259 4.66 -6.51 15.76
CA PRO A 259 3.81 -5.51 16.40
C PRO A 259 2.35 -5.56 15.91
N LEU A 260 2.15 -5.83 14.62
CA LEU A 260 0.81 -6.00 14.04
C LEU A 260 0.15 -7.28 14.56
N VAL A 261 0.88 -8.40 14.62
CA VAL A 261 0.37 -9.66 15.17
C VAL A 261 -0.09 -9.47 16.62
N ILE A 262 0.73 -8.80 17.43
CA ILE A 262 0.43 -8.52 18.84
C ILE A 262 -0.82 -7.64 18.94
N SER A 263 -0.88 -6.54 18.18
CA SER A 263 -2.03 -5.63 18.20
C SER A 263 -3.33 -6.31 17.80
N ILE A 264 -3.31 -7.14 16.75
CA ILE A 264 -4.49 -7.92 16.31
C ILE A 264 -4.89 -8.92 17.40
N SER A 265 -3.93 -9.63 17.98
CA SER A 265 -4.16 -10.63 19.02
C SER A 265 -4.77 -10.00 20.28
N GLN A 266 -4.24 -8.85 20.72
CA GLN A 266 -4.74 -8.13 21.89
C GLN A 266 -6.13 -7.56 21.66
N ALA A 267 -6.42 -7.01 20.47
CA ALA A 267 -7.74 -6.47 20.14
C ALA A 267 -8.81 -7.56 20.11
N LEU A 268 -8.53 -8.70 19.47
CA LEU A 268 -9.39 -9.88 19.49
C LEU A 268 -9.59 -10.38 20.92
N THR A 269 -8.49 -10.49 21.68
CA THR A 269 -8.55 -11.01 23.06
C THR A 269 -9.42 -10.12 23.94
N LYS A 270 -9.21 -8.81 23.89
CA LYS A 270 -9.95 -7.82 24.68
C LYS A 270 -11.44 -7.89 24.42
N LYS A 271 -11.89 -8.01 23.17
CA LYS A 271 -13.32 -7.96 22.84
C LYS A 271 -14.00 -9.33 22.89
N MET A 272 -13.27 -10.41 22.62
CA MET A 272 -13.87 -11.74 22.60
C MET A 272 -13.93 -12.41 23.97
N PHE A 273 -13.02 -12.06 24.90
CA PHE A 273 -12.89 -12.71 26.21
C PHE A 273 -13.11 -11.82 27.42
N THR A 274 -13.30 -10.51 27.25
CA THR A 274 -13.69 -9.62 28.36
C THR A 274 -15.21 -9.49 28.34
N ALA A 275 -15.84 -9.83 29.47
CA ALA A 275 -17.27 -9.63 29.72
C ALA A 275 -17.52 -8.20 30.23
#